data_AF-A0A0C2ZSG0-F1
#
_entry.id   AF-A0A0C2ZSG0-F1
#
_cell.length_a   1.000
_cell.length_b   1.000
_cell.length_c   1.000
_cell.angle_alpha   90.00
_cell.angle_beta   90.00
_cell.angle_gamma   90.00
#
_symmetry.space_group_name_H-M   'P 1'
#
loop_
_entity.id
_entity.type
_entity.pdbx_description
1 polymer ?
#
loop_
_entity_poly.entity_id
_entity_poly.type
_entity_poly.pdbx_seq_one_letter_code
_entity_poly.pdbx_strand_id
1 'polypeptide(L)'
;MLGGVRQPFWVGFPLCDIHLSITPNVFHQLYQGMIKHMVTWCSSFMDDAELDHHVHTLPPCFGLRHFKGGWSCLSQISGKEWKDMASILLGCLVGKVPSEVLVCYRALLDFIYIAQYPTHDDESLQYLEDALDLFHEHKQVLIDIGVHNHLDIPKLHSMVHYMELIKNFGTTDNYNTEMFKWFHIDMAKEGW
;
A
#
# COMPACT_ATOMS: atom_id res chain seq x y z
N MET A 1 11.73 -28.23 -6.63
CA MET A 1 11.69 -28.18 -8.10
C MET A 1 10.60 -27.20 -8.51
N LEU A 2 10.96 -26.01 -8.97
CA LEU A 2 9.98 -25.08 -9.56
C LEU A 2 9.59 -25.66 -10.93
N GLY A 3 8.30 -25.95 -11.11
CA GLY A 3 7.73 -26.38 -12.39
C GLY A 3 7.78 -25.23 -13.38
N GLY A 4 8.93 -25.00 -13.99
CA GLY A 4 9.08 -24.01 -15.07
C GLY A 4 8.33 -24.50 -16.31
N VAL A 5 7.26 -23.81 -16.68
CA VAL A 5 6.59 -24.01 -17.96
C VAL A 5 7.58 -23.63 -19.06
N ARG A 6 8.10 -24.64 -19.78
CA ARG A 6 9.15 -24.46 -20.82
C ARG A 6 8.69 -23.63 -22.01
N GLN A 7 7.39 -23.55 -22.25
CA GLN A 7 6.78 -22.71 -23.28
C GLN A 7 5.54 -22.04 -22.70
N PRO A 8 5.64 -20.78 -22.29
CA PRO A 8 4.47 -20.02 -21.86
C PRO A 8 3.38 -19.99 -22.94
N PHE A 9 2.10 -20.02 -22.55
CA PHE A 9 0.99 -20.09 -23.51
C PHE A 9 0.93 -18.89 -24.47
N TRP A 10 1.55 -17.76 -24.09
CA TRP A 10 1.56 -16.51 -24.84
C TRP A 10 2.69 -16.39 -25.87
N VAL A 11 3.57 -17.39 -26.01
CA VAL A 11 4.70 -17.36 -26.97
C VAL A 11 4.25 -17.16 -28.42
N GLY A 12 3.03 -17.57 -28.77
CA GLY A 12 2.44 -17.40 -30.10
C GLY A 12 1.70 -16.08 -30.34
N PHE A 13 1.70 -15.15 -29.38
CA PHE A 13 0.94 -13.90 -29.46
C PHE A 13 1.87 -12.71 -29.68
N PRO A 14 2.22 -12.37 -30.94
CA PRO A 14 3.24 -11.36 -31.26
C PRO A 14 2.82 -9.92 -30.89
N LEU A 15 1.55 -9.70 -30.59
CA LEU A 15 0.99 -8.40 -30.19
C LEU A 15 0.60 -8.35 -28.70
N CYS A 16 0.88 -9.42 -27.94
CA CYS A 16 0.57 -9.48 -26.52
C CYS A 16 1.83 -9.21 -25.70
N ASP A 17 1.87 -8.06 -25.02
CA ASP A 17 2.84 -7.85 -23.96
C ASP A 17 2.28 -8.42 -22.65
N ILE A 18 2.85 -9.55 -22.20
CA ILE A 18 2.44 -10.20 -20.96
C ILE A 18 2.71 -9.32 -19.73
N HIS A 19 3.66 -8.39 -19.81
CA HIS A 19 3.99 -7.48 -18.71
C HIS A 19 2.86 -6.47 -18.45
N LEU A 20 2.07 -6.16 -19.47
CA LEU A 20 0.86 -5.31 -19.35
C LEU A 20 -0.38 -6.08 -18.91
N SER A 21 -0.29 -7.42 -18.76
CA SER A 21 -1.43 -8.26 -18.36
C SER A 21 -1.69 -8.27 -16.84
N ILE A 22 -0.84 -7.61 -16.06
CA ILE A 22 -0.99 -7.49 -14.60
C ILE A 22 -1.33 -6.05 -14.27
N THR A 23 -2.62 -5.78 -14.03
CA THR A 23 -3.08 -4.44 -13.67
C THR A 23 -2.77 -4.11 -12.20
N PRO A 24 -2.72 -2.82 -11.83
CA PRO A 24 -2.53 -2.40 -10.45
C PRO A 24 -3.63 -2.96 -9.54
N ASN A 25 -3.24 -3.37 -8.34
CA ASN A 25 -4.16 -3.88 -7.34
C ASN A 25 -3.92 -3.15 -6.02
N VAL A 26 -4.61 -2.04 -5.84
CA VAL A 26 -4.49 -1.17 -4.66
C VAL A 26 -4.57 -1.98 -3.37
N PHE A 27 -5.54 -2.88 -3.25
CA PHE A 27 -5.71 -3.61 -2.01
C PHE A 27 -4.52 -4.54 -1.71
N HIS A 28 -4.13 -5.39 -2.66
CA HIS A 28 -3.10 -6.40 -2.40
C HIS A 28 -1.66 -5.89 -2.55
N GLN A 29 -1.44 -4.87 -3.37
CA GLN A 29 -0.11 -4.28 -3.59
C GLN A 29 0.15 -3.15 -2.61
N LEU A 30 -0.78 -2.22 -2.43
CA LEU A 30 -0.57 -1.04 -1.60
C LEU A 30 -0.97 -1.29 -0.14
N TYR A 31 -2.20 -1.72 0.14
CA TYR A 31 -2.64 -1.89 1.54
C TYR A 31 -2.06 -3.14 2.21
N GLN A 32 -2.33 -4.33 1.68
CA GLN A 32 -1.78 -5.58 2.24
C GLN A 32 -0.29 -5.78 1.94
N GLY A 33 0.26 -5.02 1.00
CA GLY A 33 1.70 -4.99 0.71
C GLY A 33 2.36 -3.86 1.50
N MET A 34 2.32 -2.64 0.97
CA MET A 34 3.09 -1.51 1.49
C MET A 34 2.65 -1.02 2.88
N ILE A 35 1.37 -0.74 3.11
CA ILE A 35 0.89 -0.27 4.44
C ILE A 35 1.18 -1.30 5.51
N LYS A 36 0.96 -2.59 5.22
CA LYS A 36 1.31 -3.67 6.15
C LYS A 36 2.79 -3.64 6.52
N HIS A 37 3.68 -3.44 5.55
CA HIS A 37 5.12 -3.30 5.84
C HIS A 37 5.39 -2.07 6.69
N MET A 38 4.82 -0.90 6.34
CA MET A 38 5.00 0.34 7.09
C MET A 38 4.56 0.23 8.56
N VAL A 39 3.43 -0.42 8.81
CA VAL A 39 2.95 -0.68 10.18
C VAL A 39 3.86 -1.68 10.90
N THR A 40 4.35 -2.71 10.21
CA THR A 40 5.27 -3.69 10.81
C THR A 40 6.62 -3.05 11.17
N TRP A 41 7.10 -2.12 10.34
CA TRP A 41 8.32 -1.36 10.57
C TRP A 41 8.23 -0.44 11.80
N CYS A 42 7.02 -0.09 12.27
CA CYS A 42 6.85 0.67 13.50
C CYS A 42 7.48 -0.01 14.72
N SER A 43 7.54 -1.36 14.73
CA SER A 43 8.18 -2.13 15.80
C SER A 43 9.68 -1.85 15.95
N SER A 44 10.33 -1.27 14.94
CA SER A 44 11.73 -0.82 15.01
C SER A 44 11.88 0.54 15.71
N PHE A 45 10.81 1.31 15.84
CA PHE A 45 10.81 2.65 16.45
C PHE A 45 10.25 2.64 17.87
N MET A 46 9.31 1.75 18.15
CA MET A 46 8.56 1.69 19.39
C MET A 46 7.97 0.30 19.63
N ASP A 47 7.66 -0.03 20.87
CA ASP A 47 6.92 -1.24 21.19
C ASP A 47 5.41 -1.06 20.96
N ASP A 48 4.67 -2.16 21.05
CA ASP A 48 3.22 -2.18 20.83
C ASP A 48 2.46 -1.29 21.82
N ALA A 49 2.95 -1.17 23.06
CA ALA A 49 2.30 -0.37 24.09
C ALA A 49 2.41 1.13 23.80
N GLU A 50 3.59 1.58 23.36
CA GLU A 50 3.81 2.96 22.92
C GLU A 50 3.01 3.28 21.64
N LEU A 51 2.99 2.36 20.66
CA LEU A 51 2.23 2.55 19.43
C LEU A 51 0.73 2.69 19.73
N ASP A 52 0.19 1.80 20.57
CA ASP A 52 -1.21 1.87 21.00
C ASP A 52 -1.50 3.14 21.80
N HIS A 53 -0.55 3.59 22.64
CA HIS A 53 -0.68 4.86 23.36
C HIS A 53 -0.83 6.02 22.37
N HIS A 54 0.02 6.09 21.35
CA HIS A 54 -0.07 7.11 20.30
C HIS A 54 -1.43 7.06 19.59
N VAL A 55 -1.89 5.86 19.20
CA VAL A 55 -3.21 5.66 18.59
C VAL A 55 -4.36 6.16 19.48
N HIS A 56 -4.28 5.95 20.81
CA HIS A 56 -5.30 6.40 21.76
C HIS A 56 -5.29 7.92 21.98
N THR A 57 -4.11 8.55 21.92
CA THR A 57 -3.96 10.00 22.15
C THR A 57 -4.41 10.87 20.98
N LEU A 58 -4.61 10.28 19.79
CA LEU A 58 -5.09 11.03 18.65
C LEU A 58 -6.47 11.63 18.92
N PRO A 59 -6.67 12.95 18.67
CA PRO A 59 -7.95 13.58 18.91
C PRO A 59 -9.02 12.97 17.98
N PRO A 60 -10.27 12.84 18.45
CA PRO A 60 -11.37 12.45 17.58
C PRO A 60 -11.48 13.41 16.39
N CYS A 61 -11.49 12.86 15.18
CA CYS A 61 -11.61 13.62 13.95
C CYS A 61 -12.72 13.03 13.09
N PHE A 62 -13.44 13.89 12.37
CA PHE A 62 -14.51 13.45 11.49
C PHE A 62 -13.95 12.57 10.35
N GLY A 63 -14.58 11.42 10.13
CA GLY A 63 -14.16 10.48 9.09
C GLY A 63 -12.99 9.55 9.45
N LEU A 64 -12.37 9.72 10.64
CA LEU A 64 -11.32 8.82 11.12
C LEU A 64 -11.88 7.81 12.14
N ARG A 65 -11.44 6.55 12.03
CA ARG A 65 -11.78 5.52 13.01
C ARG A 65 -10.91 5.67 14.24
N HIS A 66 -11.54 5.67 15.41
CA HIS A 66 -10.84 5.59 16.68
C HIS A 66 -10.69 4.13 17.13
N PHE A 67 -9.45 3.68 17.29
CA PHE A 67 -9.12 2.30 17.67
C PHE A 67 -9.00 2.20 19.20
N LYS A 68 -10.15 2.06 19.89
CA LYS A 68 -10.19 2.00 21.37
C LYS A 68 -9.32 0.90 21.99
N GLY A 69 -9.12 -0.22 21.29
CA GLY A 69 -8.28 -1.33 21.72
C GLY A 69 -6.82 -1.21 21.31
N GLY A 70 -6.45 -0.15 20.56
CA GLY A 70 -5.15 -0.08 19.90
C GLY A 70 -5.10 -0.88 18.60
N TRP A 71 -3.91 -1.00 18.03
CA TRP A 71 -3.61 -1.82 16.86
C TRP A 71 -3.10 -3.20 17.24
N SER A 72 -2.38 -3.32 18.37
CA SER A 72 -1.76 -4.59 18.80
C SER A 72 -2.77 -5.74 18.98
N CYS A 73 -4.02 -5.41 19.34
CA CYS A 73 -5.09 -6.39 19.54
C CYS A 73 -5.77 -6.86 18.25
N LEU A 74 -5.47 -6.25 17.09
CA LEU A 74 -6.15 -6.55 15.84
C LEU A 74 -5.62 -7.85 15.22
N SER A 75 -6.51 -8.84 15.09
CA SER A 75 -6.27 -10.04 14.30
C SER A 75 -7.09 -10.00 13.01
N GLN A 76 -6.54 -10.50 11.90
CA GLN A 76 -7.24 -10.58 10.60
C GLN A 76 -7.73 -9.22 10.08
N ILE A 77 -6.79 -8.27 9.93
CA ILE A 77 -7.05 -6.89 9.50
C ILE A 77 -7.71 -6.86 8.12
N SER A 78 -8.94 -6.33 8.07
CA SER A 78 -9.73 -6.13 6.86
C SER A 78 -9.20 -4.98 6.00
N GLY A 79 -9.68 -4.86 4.75
CA GLY A 79 -9.25 -3.77 3.88
C GLY A 79 -9.69 -2.39 4.35
N LYS A 80 -10.87 -2.29 4.96
CA LYS A 80 -11.30 -1.06 5.61
C LYS A 80 -10.39 -0.69 6.78
N GLU A 81 -9.98 -1.66 7.59
CA GLU A 81 -9.05 -1.41 8.69
C GLU A 81 -7.68 -0.95 8.21
N TRP A 82 -7.14 -1.54 7.14
CA TRP A 82 -5.90 -1.02 6.54
C TRP A 82 -6.01 0.43 6.08
N LYS A 83 -7.15 0.82 5.49
CA LYS A 83 -7.44 2.21 5.10
C LYS A 83 -7.51 3.14 6.32
N ASP A 84 -8.22 2.70 7.35
CA ASP A 84 -8.37 3.43 8.62
C ASP A 84 -7.04 3.57 9.38
N MET A 85 -6.15 2.57 9.29
CA MET A 85 -4.82 2.62 9.89
C MET A 85 -3.90 3.56 9.11
N ALA A 86 -3.91 3.50 7.78
CA ALA A 86 -3.10 4.36 6.92
C ALA A 86 -3.37 5.86 7.17
N SER A 87 -4.63 6.23 7.43
CA SER A 87 -5.03 7.64 7.63
C SER A 87 -4.54 8.27 8.93
N ILE A 88 -4.15 7.44 9.91
CA ILE A 88 -3.64 7.92 11.21
C ILE A 88 -2.18 7.56 11.45
N LEU A 89 -1.58 6.72 10.60
CA LEU A 89 -0.22 6.19 10.77
C LEU A 89 0.82 7.29 10.93
N LEU A 90 0.78 8.32 10.07
CA LEU A 90 1.76 9.40 10.15
C LEU A 90 1.67 10.14 11.49
N GLY A 91 0.45 10.38 11.98
CA GLY A 91 0.21 11.01 13.29
C GLY A 91 0.78 10.19 14.45
N CYS A 92 0.76 8.86 14.34
CA CYS A 92 1.34 7.97 15.35
C CYS A 92 2.88 8.03 15.39
N LEU A 93 3.55 8.54 14.36
CA LEU A 93 5.01 8.60 14.29
C LEU A 93 5.59 9.96 14.69
N VAL A 94 4.76 11.00 14.73
CA VAL A 94 5.20 12.37 15.05
C VAL A 94 5.87 12.40 16.42
N GLY A 95 7.05 13.01 16.49
CA GLY A 95 7.84 13.13 17.72
C GLY A 95 8.59 11.86 18.14
N LYS A 96 8.37 10.72 17.47
CA LYS A 96 9.04 9.46 17.79
C LYS A 96 10.19 9.11 16.83
N VAL A 97 10.06 9.49 15.57
CA VAL A 97 11.04 9.15 14.52
C VAL A 97 11.71 10.40 13.95
N PRO A 98 12.91 10.28 13.33
CA PRO A 98 13.54 11.38 12.61
C PRO A 98 12.63 11.96 11.51
N SER A 99 12.79 13.24 11.20
CA SER A 99 11.99 13.91 10.16
C SER A 99 12.10 13.22 8.79
N GLU A 100 13.26 12.67 8.45
CA GLU A 100 13.48 11.94 7.21
C GLU A 100 12.60 10.68 7.11
N VAL A 101 12.39 9.96 8.22
CA VAL A 101 11.46 8.83 8.28
C VAL A 101 10.03 9.30 8.07
N LEU A 102 9.65 10.44 8.67
CA LEU A 102 8.31 11.02 8.46
C LEU A 102 8.09 11.40 6.99
N VAL A 103 9.09 11.99 6.33
CA VAL A 103 9.03 12.31 4.89
C VAL A 103 8.86 11.03 4.07
N CYS A 104 9.67 9.99 4.36
CA CYS A 104 9.56 8.69 3.69
C CYS A 104 8.16 8.07 3.85
N TYR A 105 7.61 8.05 5.07
CA TYR A 105 6.27 7.51 5.32
C TYR A 105 5.18 8.33 4.65
N ARG A 106 5.28 9.66 4.74
CA ARG A 106 4.33 10.57 4.11
C ARG A 106 4.31 10.38 2.58
N ALA A 107 5.47 10.37 1.94
CA ALA A 107 5.58 10.21 0.49
C ALA A 107 4.88 8.93 0.00
N LEU A 108 5.09 7.83 0.72
CA LEU A 108 4.43 6.56 0.40
C LEU A 108 2.92 6.60 0.64
N LEU A 109 2.44 7.26 1.70
CA LEU A 109 1.01 7.47 1.94
C LEU A 109 0.38 8.35 0.85
N ASP A 110 1.03 9.46 0.49
CA ASP A 110 0.59 10.38 -0.56
C ASP A 110 0.43 9.63 -1.89
N PHE A 111 1.42 8.81 -2.27
CA PHE A 111 1.33 7.93 -3.45
C PHE A 111 0.08 7.03 -3.40
N ILE A 112 -0.16 6.37 -2.26
CA ILE A 112 -1.29 5.45 -2.11
C ILE A 112 -2.63 6.17 -2.23
N TYR A 113 -2.73 7.38 -1.69
CA TYR A 113 -3.95 8.20 -1.79
C TYR A 113 -4.18 8.70 -3.21
N ILE A 114 -3.14 9.23 -3.87
CA ILE A 114 -3.23 9.76 -5.24
C ILE A 114 -3.57 8.64 -6.22
N ALA A 115 -2.94 7.46 -6.09
CA ALA A 115 -3.20 6.30 -6.96
C ALA A 115 -4.67 5.84 -6.96
N GLN A 116 -5.46 6.26 -5.96
CA GLN A 116 -6.87 5.93 -5.80
C GLN A 116 -7.81 7.05 -6.23
N TYR A 117 -7.30 8.13 -6.84
CA TYR A 117 -8.18 9.17 -7.35
C TYR A 117 -9.13 8.59 -8.40
N PRO A 118 -10.42 8.98 -8.36
CA PRO A 118 -11.42 8.46 -9.30
C PRO A 118 -11.23 9.00 -10.71
N THR A 119 -10.39 10.03 -10.87
CA THR A 119 -10.02 10.63 -12.14
C THR A 119 -8.59 11.13 -12.05
N HIS A 120 -7.85 11.02 -13.15
CA HIS A 120 -6.50 11.55 -13.28
C HIS A 120 -6.41 12.51 -14.47
N ASP A 121 -5.65 13.56 -14.29
CA ASP A 121 -5.13 14.48 -15.28
C ASP A 121 -3.59 14.47 -15.22
N ASP A 122 -2.94 15.23 -16.11
CA ASP A 122 -1.48 15.27 -16.16
C ASP A 122 -0.86 15.77 -14.84
N GLU A 123 -1.56 16.67 -14.14
CA GLU A 123 -1.10 17.23 -12.86
C GLU A 123 -1.14 16.20 -11.73
N SER A 124 -2.26 15.50 -11.55
CA SER A 124 -2.38 14.44 -10.54
C SER A 124 -1.51 13.22 -10.85
N LEU A 125 -1.22 12.95 -12.13
CA LEU A 125 -0.22 11.95 -12.51
C LEU A 125 1.19 12.39 -12.15
N GLN A 126 1.52 13.67 -12.30
CA GLN A 126 2.81 14.20 -11.84
C GLN A 126 2.93 14.10 -10.31
N TYR A 127 1.88 14.45 -9.55
CA TYR A 127 1.89 14.28 -8.10
C TYR A 127 2.10 12.83 -7.67
N LEU A 128 1.58 11.86 -8.44
CA LEU A 128 1.80 10.45 -8.17
C LEU A 128 3.28 10.07 -8.37
N GLU A 129 3.90 10.53 -9.45
CA GLU A 129 5.32 10.29 -9.75
C GLU A 129 6.23 10.97 -8.71
N ASP A 130 5.97 12.25 -8.41
CA ASP A 130 6.72 13.03 -7.43
C ASP A 130 6.68 12.38 -6.04
N ALA A 131 5.53 11.82 -5.63
CA ALA A 131 5.40 11.11 -4.36
C ALA A 131 6.24 9.83 -4.33
N LEU A 132 6.34 9.10 -5.44
CA LEU A 132 7.18 7.91 -5.54
C LEU A 132 8.67 8.26 -5.54
N ASP A 133 9.06 9.31 -6.25
CA ASP A 133 10.43 9.81 -6.29
C ASP A 133 10.89 10.30 -4.93
N LEU A 134 10.06 11.08 -4.23
CA LEU A 134 10.33 11.54 -2.88
C LEU A 134 10.51 10.37 -1.91
N PHE A 135 9.69 9.31 -2.05
CA PHE A 135 9.87 8.09 -1.28
C PHE A 135 11.21 7.42 -1.62
N HIS A 136 11.59 7.32 -2.89
CA HIS A 136 12.86 6.72 -3.31
C HIS A 136 14.09 7.49 -2.86
N GLU A 137 14.01 8.82 -2.79
CA GLU A 137 15.06 9.68 -2.24
C GLU A 137 15.28 9.41 -0.75
N HIS A 138 14.21 9.21 0.02
CA HIS A 138 14.28 9.12 1.48
C HIS A 138 14.31 7.69 2.04
N LYS A 139 13.91 6.66 1.28
CA LYS A 139 13.76 5.27 1.78
C LYS A 139 15.03 4.67 2.38
N GLN A 140 16.21 5.17 1.99
CA GLN A 140 17.49 4.69 2.49
C GLN A 140 17.62 4.89 4.01
N VAL A 141 16.96 5.91 4.57
CA VAL A 141 16.93 6.16 6.02
C VAL A 141 16.41 4.94 6.81
N LEU A 142 15.49 4.16 6.23
CA LEU A 142 14.94 2.97 6.86
C LEU A 142 16.01 1.87 7.02
N ILE A 143 16.95 1.79 6.09
CA ILE A 143 18.07 0.84 6.16
C ILE A 143 19.11 1.37 7.14
N ASP A 144 19.46 2.65 7.04
CA ASP A 144 20.54 3.26 7.81
C ASP A 144 20.28 3.23 9.32
N ILE A 145 19.01 3.37 9.73
CA ILE A 145 18.61 3.27 11.14
C ILE A 145 18.21 1.84 11.56
N GLY A 146 18.36 0.86 10.67
CA GLY A 146 18.17 -0.56 10.98
C GLY A 146 16.72 -1.05 11.04
N VAL A 147 15.76 -0.35 10.39
CA VAL A 147 14.36 -0.81 10.28
C VAL A 147 14.27 -2.07 9.44
N HIS A 148 15.04 -2.13 8.35
CA HIS A 148 15.06 -3.28 7.46
C HIS A 148 16.40 -3.40 6.72
N ASN A 149 16.81 -4.61 6.36
CA ASN A 149 18.13 -4.85 5.74
C ASN A 149 18.21 -4.41 4.26
N HIS A 150 17.12 -4.54 3.51
CA HIS A 150 17.01 -4.14 2.09
C HIS A 150 15.56 -3.79 1.75
N LEU A 151 15.29 -3.08 0.65
CA LEU A 151 13.93 -2.73 0.24
C LEU A 151 13.47 -3.42 -1.05
N ASP A 152 14.08 -4.56 -1.38
CA ASP A 152 13.69 -5.46 -2.48
C ASP A 152 12.35 -6.16 -2.22
N ILE A 153 11.29 -5.35 -2.12
CA ILE A 153 9.92 -5.79 -1.88
C ILE A 153 9.23 -5.78 -3.24
N PRO A 154 8.76 -6.93 -3.78
CA PRO A 154 8.10 -6.97 -5.08
C PRO A 154 6.92 -6.00 -5.22
N LYS A 155 6.21 -5.73 -4.12
CA LYS A 155 5.12 -4.76 -4.08
C LYS A 155 5.61 -3.32 -4.21
N LEU A 156 6.76 -2.98 -3.62
CA LEU A 156 7.41 -1.68 -3.78
C LEU A 156 7.85 -1.49 -5.23
N HIS A 157 8.47 -2.51 -5.84
CA HIS A 157 8.85 -2.43 -7.25
C HIS A 157 7.64 -2.24 -8.17
N SER A 158 6.51 -2.92 -7.89
CA SER A 158 5.30 -2.79 -8.71
C SER A 158 4.73 -1.37 -8.76
N MET A 159 5.05 -0.52 -7.77
CA MET A 159 4.58 0.87 -7.73
C MET A 159 5.11 1.71 -8.89
N VAL A 160 6.31 1.42 -9.41
CA VAL A 160 6.92 2.12 -10.55
C VAL A 160 6.04 2.05 -11.80
N HIS A 161 5.22 1.00 -11.92
CA HIS A 161 4.35 0.80 -13.08
C HIS A 161 2.97 1.46 -12.95
N TYR A 162 2.61 2.04 -11.80
CA TYR A 162 1.25 2.56 -11.58
C TYR A 162 0.88 3.67 -12.55
N MET A 163 1.77 4.64 -12.77
CA MET A 163 1.50 5.76 -13.68
C MET A 163 1.24 5.29 -15.11
N GLU A 164 2.09 4.41 -15.64
CA GLU A 164 1.91 3.83 -16.98
C GLU A 164 0.62 3.03 -17.08
N LEU A 165 0.33 2.21 -16.07
CA LEU A 165 -0.88 1.39 -16.03
C LEU A 165 -2.15 2.26 -15.92
N ILE A 166 -2.11 3.37 -15.18
CA ILE A 166 -3.23 4.33 -15.11
C ILE A 166 -3.43 5.00 -16.47
N LYS A 167 -2.38 5.35 -17.19
CA LYS A 167 -2.49 5.92 -18.55
C LYS A 167 -3.06 4.91 -19.55
N ASN A 168 -2.63 3.65 -19.47
CA ASN A 168 -3.01 2.63 -20.44
C ASN A 168 -4.40 2.03 -20.18
N PHE A 169 -4.79 1.94 -18.91
CA PHE A 169 -5.99 1.20 -18.50
C PHE A 169 -7.01 2.08 -17.77
N GLY A 170 -6.65 3.29 -17.34
CA GLY A 170 -7.52 4.17 -16.56
C GLY A 170 -7.34 3.98 -15.05
N THR A 171 -8.25 4.58 -14.27
CA THR A 171 -8.17 4.65 -12.81
C THR A 171 -8.19 3.27 -12.15
N THR A 172 -7.57 3.16 -10.97
CA THR A 172 -7.28 1.88 -10.31
C THR A 172 -8.52 1.16 -9.77
N ASP A 173 -9.64 1.86 -9.63
CA ASP A 173 -10.94 1.30 -9.29
C ASP A 173 -11.51 0.39 -10.40
N ASN A 174 -11.17 0.63 -11.67
CA ASN A 174 -11.64 -0.16 -12.82
C ASN A 174 -11.15 -1.62 -12.82
N TYR A 175 -10.05 -1.93 -12.11
CA TYR A 175 -9.44 -3.27 -12.10
C TYR A 175 -9.24 -3.82 -10.69
N ASN A 176 -9.84 -3.19 -9.68
CA ASN A 176 -9.66 -3.60 -8.31
C ASN A 176 -10.36 -4.95 -8.05
N THR A 177 -9.57 -5.94 -7.65
CA THR A 177 -10.05 -7.30 -7.33
C THR A 177 -11.01 -7.35 -6.14
N GLU A 178 -11.15 -6.28 -5.36
CA GLU A 178 -12.16 -6.21 -4.30
C GLU A 178 -13.57 -6.51 -4.85
N MET A 179 -13.90 -6.04 -6.05
CA MET A 179 -15.19 -6.35 -6.70
C MET A 179 -15.40 -7.85 -6.89
N PHE A 180 -14.36 -8.59 -7.29
CA PHE A 180 -14.44 -10.05 -7.44
C PHE A 180 -14.47 -10.79 -6.10
N LYS A 181 -13.94 -10.20 -5.02
CA LYS A 181 -14.05 -10.78 -3.67
C LYS A 181 -15.48 -10.76 -3.14
N TRP A 182 -16.27 -9.72 -3.46
CA TRP A 182 -17.69 -9.69 -3.14
C TRP A 182 -18.45 -10.82 -3.84
N PHE A 183 -18.22 -11.02 -5.14
CA PHE A 183 -18.79 -12.15 -5.87
C PHE A 183 -18.38 -13.52 -5.29
N HIS A 184 -17.15 -13.67 -4.79
CA HIS A 184 -16.75 -14.89 -4.10
C HIS A 184 -17.51 -15.14 -2.80
N ILE A 185 -17.95 -14.11 -2.08
CA ILE A 185 -18.80 -14.27 -0.88
C ILE A 185 -20.17 -14.78 -1.31
N ASP A 186 -20.81 -14.09 -2.26
CA ASP A 186 -22.16 -14.43 -2.72
C ASP A 186 -22.21 -15.82 -3.35
N MET A 187 -21.22 -16.17 -4.18
CA MET A 187 -21.22 -17.44 -4.92
C MET A 187 -20.65 -18.62 -4.15
N ALA A 188 -19.74 -18.42 -3.19
CA ALA A 188 -19.06 -19.52 -2.51
C ALA A 188 -19.39 -19.66 -1.02
N LYS A 189 -19.89 -18.60 -0.36
CA LYS A 189 -20.24 -18.63 1.07
C LYS A 189 -21.73 -18.60 1.33
N GLU A 190 -22.50 -17.87 0.53
CA GLU A 190 -23.98 -17.78 0.69
C GLU A 190 -24.76 -18.68 -0.28
N GLY A 191 -24.06 -19.38 -1.19
CA GLY A 191 -24.66 -20.28 -2.17
C GLY A 191 -25.12 -21.64 -1.64
N TRP A 192 -25.14 -21.85 -0.32
CA TRP A 192 -25.60 -23.09 0.34
C TRP A 192 -26.50 -22.79 1.53
#